data_AF-A0A2S5MG43-F1
#
_entry.id   AF-A0A2S5MG43-F1
#
_cell.length_a   1.000
_cell.length_b   1.000
_cell.length_c   1.000
_cell.angle_alpha   90.00
_cell.angle_beta   90.00
_cell.angle_gamma   90.00
#
_symmetry.space_group_name_H-M   'P 1'
#
loop_
_entity.id
_entity.type
_entity.pdbx_description
1 polymer ?
#
loop_
_entity_poly.entity_id
_entity_poly.type
_entity_poly.pdbx_seq_one_letter_code
_entity_poly.pdbx_strand_id
1 'polypeptide(L)' 'RHFAPLARRNDKNMRWKRFIYRMMCENDGFVMCSTPVCSNCADYALCYGAETGTSRGASAAQAPATPAGQTV' A
#
# COMPACT_ATOMS: atom_id res chain seq x y z
N ARG A 1 -6.11 -23.83 -1.69
CA ARG A 1 -5.37 -23.11 -0.61
C ARG A 1 -4.44 -22.09 -1.27
N HIS A 2 -4.93 -20.89 -1.61
CA HIS A 2 -4.15 -19.93 -2.42
C HIS A 2 -3.35 -18.91 -1.59
N PHE A 3 -3.65 -18.75 -0.29
CA PHE A 3 -3.06 -17.70 0.56
C PHE A 3 -2.37 -18.26 1.81
N ALA A 4 -1.83 -19.49 1.75
CA ALA A 4 -1.19 -20.13 2.90
C ALA A 4 -0.05 -19.29 3.52
N PRO A 5 0.83 -18.62 2.74
CA PRO A 5 1.84 -17.73 3.30
C PRO A 5 1.24 -16.53 4.04
N LEU A 6 0.19 -15.92 3.48
CA LEU A 6 -0.50 -14.77 4.09
C LEU A 6 -1.20 -15.18 5.39
N ALA A 7 -1.83 -16.36 5.41
CA ALA A 7 -2.47 -16.92 6.60
C ALA A 7 -1.47 -17.19 7.73
N ARG A 8 -0.27 -17.70 7.42
CA ARG A 8 0.78 -17.88 8.43
C ARG A 8 1.25 -16.56 9.05
N ARG A 9 1.16 -15.44 8.32
CA ARG A 9 1.50 -14.11 8.85
C ARG A 9 0.42 -13.53 9.76
N ASN A 10 -0.81 -14.02 9.70
CA ASN A 10 -1.87 -13.67 10.64
C ASN A 10 -1.82 -14.59 11.87
N ASP A 11 -0.66 -14.65 12.54
CA ASP A 11 -0.39 -15.53 13.68
C ASP A 11 -1.28 -15.23 14.90
N LYS A 12 -1.74 -13.98 15.01
CA LYS A 12 -2.62 -13.51 16.09
C LYS A 12 -4.11 -13.73 15.83
N ASN A 13 -4.45 -14.43 14.73
CA ASN A 13 -5.83 -14.71 14.32
C ASN A 13 -6.73 -13.45 14.32
N MET A 14 -6.19 -12.34 13.83
CA MET A 14 -6.94 -11.09 13.71
C MET A 14 -8.01 -11.21 12.63
N ARG A 15 -9.09 -10.42 12.73
CA ARG A 15 -10.03 -10.26 11.61
C ARG A 15 -9.26 -9.83 10.35
N TRP A 16 -9.47 -10.55 9.25
CA TRP A 16 -8.71 -10.38 7.99
C TRP A 16 -8.65 -8.93 7.50
N LYS A 17 -9.78 -8.21 7.53
CA LYS A 17 -9.85 -6.79 7.17
C LYS A 17 -8.85 -5.93 7.96
N ARG A 18 -8.76 -6.15 9.28
CA ARG A 18 -7.85 -5.42 10.18
C ARG A 18 -6.39 -5.84 9.99
N PHE A 19 -6.13 -7.12 9.74
CA PHE A 19 -4.80 -7.63 9.44
C PHE A 19 -4.23 -7.05 8.14
N ILE A 20 -5.01 -7.08 7.06
CA ILE A 20 -4.59 -6.55 5.76
C ILE A 20 -4.38 -5.05 5.84
N TYR A 21 -5.29 -4.33 6.50
CA TYR A 21 -5.15 -2.89 6.73
C TYR A 21 -3.85 -2.56 7.46
N ARG A 22 -3.51 -3.33 8.51
CA ARG A 22 -2.23 -3.21 9.22
C ARG A 22 -1.02 -3.37 8.31
N MET A 23 -1.01 -4.46 7.55
CA MET A 23 0.10 -4.76 6.65
C MET A 23 0.29 -3.67 5.58
N MET A 24 -0.80 -3.08 5.08
CA MET A 24 -0.74 -1.98 4.11
C MET A 24 -0.18 -0.70 4.74
N CYS A 25 -0.69 -0.28 5.89
CA CYS A 25 -0.19 0.92 6.58
C CYS A 25 1.30 0.79 6.96
N GLU A 26 1.71 -0.37 7.50
CA GLU A 26 3.10 -0.64 7.88
C GLU A 26 4.04 -0.62 6.66
N ASN A 27 3.60 -1.17 5.52
CA ASN A 27 4.40 -1.19 4.29
C ASN A 27 4.57 0.20 3.66
N ASP A 28 3.58 1.06 3.81
CA ASP A 28 3.54 2.37 3.17
C ASP A 28 4.10 3.49 4.06
N GLY A 29 4.51 3.14 5.29
CA GLY A 29 4.99 4.11 6.27
C GLY A 29 3.88 5.02 6.82
N PHE A 30 2.61 4.68 6.58
CA PHE A 30 1.48 5.46 7.06
C PHE A 30 1.15 5.13 8.52
N VAL A 31 0.68 6.15 9.23
CA VAL A 31 0.09 5.98 10.54
C VAL A 31 -1.19 5.17 10.38
N MET A 32 -1.37 4.16 11.22
CA MET A 32 -2.64 3.43 11.26
C MET A 32 -3.79 4.38 11.56
N CYS A 33 -4.84 4.33 10.74
CA CYS A 33 -6.11 4.92 11.14
C CYS A 33 -6.62 4.21 12.39
N SER A 34 -6.90 5.00 13.43
CA SER A 34 -7.46 4.54 14.69
C SER A 34 -8.99 4.41 14.65
N THR A 35 -9.66 4.95 13.62
CA THR A 35 -11.12 4.91 13.52
C THR A 35 -11.61 3.58 12.96
N PRO A 36 -12.74 3.04 13.46
CA PRO A 36 -13.31 1.78 12.96
C PRO A 36 -13.97 1.91 11.59
N VAL A 37 -14.24 3.15 11.15
CA VAL A 37 -14.86 3.48 9.86
C VAL A 37 -14.02 4.55 9.20
N CYS A 38 -13.46 4.24 8.02
CA CYS A 38 -12.53 5.13 7.31
C CYS A 38 -13.11 6.52 7.04
N SER A 39 -14.39 6.63 6.72
CA SER A 39 -15.07 7.92 6.46
C SER A 39 -15.06 8.87 7.67
N ASN A 40 -14.85 8.34 8.87
CA ASN A 40 -14.81 9.13 10.11
C ASN A 40 -13.36 9.48 10.51
N CYS A 41 -12.37 9.09 9.71
CA CYS A 41 -10.97 9.44 9.91
C CYS A 41 -10.70 10.88 9.48
N ALA A 42 -9.91 11.62 10.25
CA ALA A 42 -9.46 12.97 9.88
C ALA A 42 -8.63 12.98 8.58
N ASP A 43 -7.90 11.89 8.32
CA ASP A 43 -7.05 11.73 7.14
C ASP A 43 -7.78 11.12 5.94
N TYR A 44 -9.11 10.95 6.00
CA TYR A 44 -9.88 10.30 4.93
C TYR A 44 -9.63 10.95 3.57
N ALA A 45 -9.63 12.30 3.50
CA ALA A 45 -9.42 13.04 2.26
C ALA A 45 -7.98 12.90 1.72
N LEU A 46 -7.00 12.64 2.58
CA LEU A 46 -5.62 12.37 2.16
C LEU A 46 -5.50 10.95 1.58
N CYS A 47 -6.14 9.97 2.21
CA CYS A 47 -6.09 8.57 1.80
C CYS A 47 -6.98 8.23 0.59
N TYR A 48 -8.10 8.93 0.43
CA TYR A 48 -9.13 8.70 -0.61
C TYR A 48 -9.38 9.97 -1.43
N GLY A 49 -8.34 10.78 -1.62
CA GLY A 49 -8.38 12.01 -2.40
C GLY A 49 -8.45 11.77 -3.91
N ALA A 50 -8.06 12.76 -4.70
CA ALA A 50 -7.97 12.58 -6.14
C ALA A 50 -6.87 11.57 -6.47
N GLU A 51 -7.24 10.44 -7.08
CA GLU A 51 -6.32 9.38 -7.54
C GLU A 51 -5.54 9.80 -8.81
N THR A 52 -5.08 11.05 -8.86
CA THR A 52 -4.28 11.61 -9.97
C THR A 52 -2.79 11.28 -9.85
N GLY A 53 -2.37 10.70 -8.73
CA GLY A 53 -1.01 10.24 -8.50
C GLY A 53 -0.67 8.97 -9.28
N THR A 54 0.60 8.78 -9.61
CA THR A 54 1.11 7.58 -10.26
C THR A 54 0.98 6.40 -9.29
N SER A 55 0.20 5.38 -9.66
CA SER A 55 0.08 4.18 -8.82
C SER A 55 1.44 3.49 -8.69
N ARG A 56 1.65 2.77 -7.59
CA ARG A 56 2.92 2.06 -7.33
C ARG A 56 3.23 1.01 -8.41
N GLY A 57 2.19 0.38 -8.96
CA GLY A 57 2.31 -0.54 -10.09
C GLY A 57 2.72 0.15 -11.39
N ALA A 58 2.30 1.40 -11.59
CA ALA A 58 2.71 2.19 -12.75
C ALA A 58 4.18 2.64 -12.63
N SER A 59 4.68 2.92 -11.42
CA SER A 59 6.08 3.34 -11.21
C SER A 59 7.10 2.25 -11.60
N ALA A 60 6.78 0.97 -11.36
CA ALA A 60 7.64 -0.15 -11.76
C ALA A 60 7.74 -0.33 -13.29
N ALA A 61 6.71 0.09 -14.04
CA ALA A 61 6.71 0.08 -15.50
C ALA A 61 7.45 1.28 -16.12
N GLN A 62 7.79 2.30 -15.33
CA GLN A 62 8.41 3.56 -15.76
C GLN A 62 9.92 3.61 -15.51
N ALA A 63 10.59 2.48 -15.28
CA ALA A 63 12.05 2.47 -15.28
C ALA A 63 12.54 3.05 -16.62
N PRO A 64 13.28 4.18 -16.64
CA PRO A 64 13.79 4.73 -17.89
C PRO A 64 14.75 3.70 -18.48
N ALA A 65 14.47 3.26 -19.70
CA ALA A 65 15.49 2.60 -20.51
C ALA A 65 16.61 3.63 -20.72
N THR A 66 17.66 3.56 -19.91
CA THR A 66 18.87 4.37 -20.06
C THR A 66 19.38 4.19 -21.50
N PRO A 67 19.40 5.23 -22.36
CA PRO A 67 20.14 5.11 -23.60
C PRO A 67 21.61 5.24 -23.24
N ALA A 68 22.37 4.18 -23.46
CA ALA A 68 23.83 4.22 -23.46
C ALA A 68 24.28 5.19 -24.56
N GLY A 69 24.87 6.32 -24.16
CA GLY A 69 25.37 7.33 -25.09
C GLY A 69 26.27 8.32 -24.36
N GLN A 70 27.50 7.90 -24.03
CA GLN A 70 28.58 8.79 -23.64
C GLN A 70 29.66 8.78 -24.73
N THR A 71 29.78 9.89 -25.44
CA THR A 71 30.94 10.27 -26.25
C THR A 71 31.13 11.78 -26.11
N VAL A 72 32.19 12.19 -25.41
CA VAL A 72 33.11 13.27 -25.79
C VAL A 72 34.50 12.87 -25.29
#